data_AF-V8CI99-F1
#
_entry.id   AF-V8CI99-F1
#
_cell.length_a   1.000
_cell.length_b   1.000
_cell.length_c   1.000
_cell.angle_alpha   90.00
_cell.angle_beta   90.00
_cell.angle_gamma   90.00
#
_symmetry.space_group_name_H-M   'P 1'
#
loop_
_entity.id
_entity.type
_entity.pdbx_description
1 polymer ?
#
loop_
_entity_poly.entity_id
_entity_poly.type
_entity_poly.pdbx_seq_one_letter_code
_entity_poly.pdbx_strand_id
1 'polypeptide(L)'
;MSAKSVAASPKLYLVVPAFNEEQVLLESLCVLESKLTQMIQSNAIAKESALVLVDDGSSDRTWEIAKAHFDERYMRDPALNSPPPPLRATSHNF
;
A
#
# COMPACT_ATOMS: atom_id res chain seq x y z
N MET A 1 -19.12 -16.61 31.17
CA MET A 1 -19.02 -15.99 29.83
C MET A 1 -17.55 -15.72 29.56
N SER A 2 -16.94 -16.44 28.63
CA SER A 2 -15.51 -16.25 28.31
C SER A 2 -15.40 -15.15 27.26
N ALA A 3 -14.72 -14.05 27.59
CA ALA A 3 -14.41 -13.01 26.62
C ALA A 3 -13.47 -13.61 25.56
N LYS A 4 -13.97 -13.77 24.33
CA LYS A 4 -13.11 -14.09 23.19
C LYS A 4 -12.14 -12.92 23.03
N SER A 5 -10.84 -13.19 23.16
CA SER A 5 -9.80 -12.24 22.78
C SER A 5 -10.05 -11.83 21.32
N VAL A 6 -10.32 -10.55 21.09
CA VAL A 6 -10.38 -10.01 19.73
C VAL A 6 -8.94 -9.96 19.25
N ALA A 7 -8.53 -10.97 18.48
CA ALA A 7 -7.23 -10.94 17.81
C ALA A 7 -7.16 -9.65 16.98
N ALA A 8 -6.07 -8.89 17.12
CA ALA A 8 -5.85 -7.71 16.30
C ALA A 8 -5.90 -8.09 14.82
N SER A 9 -6.56 -7.28 13.99
CA SER A 9 -6.61 -7.53 12.55
C SER A 9 -5.20 -7.64 11.97
N PRO A 10 -4.92 -8.59 11.06
CA PRO A 10 -3.59 -8.74 10.48
C PRO A 10 -3.21 -7.51 9.67
N LYS A 11 -1.92 -7.18 9.61
CA LYS A 11 -1.38 -6.15 8.72
C LYS A 11 -1.09 -6.77 7.35
N LEU A 12 -1.57 -6.14 6.28
CA LEU A 12 -1.32 -6.54 4.89
C LEU A 12 -0.46 -5.48 4.19
N TYR A 13 0.63 -5.93 3.57
CA TYR A 13 1.42 -5.13 2.64
C TYR A 13 1.25 -5.71 1.24
N LEU A 14 0.63 -4.95 0.34
CA LEU A 14 0.47 -5.33 -1.05
C LEU A 14 1.63 -4.73 -1.84
N VAL A 15 2.63 -5.54 -2.16
CA VAL A 15 3.80 -5.12 -2.96
C VAL A 15 3.52 -5.40 -4.43
N VAL A 16 3.54 -4.38 -5.27
CA VAL A 16 3.20 -4.45 -6.69
C VAL A 16 4.39 -3.96 -7.51
N PRO A 17 5.03 -4.84 -8.31
CA PRO A 17 6.01 -4.40 -9.30
C PRO A 17 5.28 -3.64 -10.42
N ALA A 18 5.85 -2.55 -10.90
CA ALA A 18 5.34 -1.79 -12.03
C ALA A 18 6.49 -1.47 -13.00
N PHE A 19 6.41 -2.01 -14.21
CA PHE A 19 7.37 -1.78 -15.29
C PHE A 19 6.62 -1.35 -16.55
N ASN A 20 6.89 -0.13 -17.01
CA ASN A 20 6.28 0.45 -18.20
C ASN A 20 4.73 0.40 -18.22
N GLU A 21 4.10 0.78 -17.11
CA GLU A 21 2.64 0.81 -16.94
C GLU A 21 2.01 2.21 -17.14
N GLU A 22 2.72 3.18 -17.75
CA GLU A 22 2.29 4.59 -17.86
C GLU A 22 0.81 4.78 -18.26
N GLN A 23 0.30 3.95 -19.17
CA GLN A 23 -1.07 4.07 -19.71
C GLN A 23 -2.17 3.60 -18.74
N VAL A 24 -1.84 2.69 -17.82
CA VAL A 24 -2.83 1.98 -16.98
C VAL A 24 -2.61 2.19 -15.48
N LEU A 25 -1.46 2.74 -15.08
CA LEU A 25 -1.04 2.83 -13.69
C LEU A 25 -2.08 3.47 -12.77
N LEU A 26 -2.70 4.58 -13.18
CA LEU A 26 -3.70 5.29 -12.38
C LEU A 26 -5.00 4.48 -12.20
N GLU A 27 -5.41 3.72 -13.23
CA GLU A 27 -6.59 2.84 -13.14
C GLU A 27 -6.29 1.66 -12.19
N SER A 28 -5.11 1.04 -12.34
CA SER A 28 -4.62 0.00 -11.44
C SER A 28 -4.59 0.47 -9.99
N LEU A 29 -3.99 1.64 -9.72
CA LEU A 29 -3.92 2.24 -8.40
C LEU A 29 -5.32 2.47 -7.81
N CYS A 30 -6.25 3.04 -8.57
CA CYS A 30 -7.63 3.28 -8.14
C CYS A 30 -8.31 1.98 -7.67
N VAL A 31 -8.19 0.89 -8.44
CA VAL A 31 -8.79 -0.41 -8.10
C VAL A 31 -8.14 -1.02 -6.86
N LEU A 32 -6.80 -1.01 -6.79
CA LEU A 32 -6.05 -1.60 -5.68
C LEU A 32 -6.30 -0.85 -4.36
N GLU A 33 -6.29 0.48 -4.40
CA GLU A 33 -6.57 1.33 -3.24
C GLU A 33 -8.02 1.17 -2.75
N SER A 34 -8.97 1.05 -3.68
CA SER A 34 -10.38 0.80 -3.33
C SER A 34 -10.55 -0.53 -2.60
N LYS A 35 -9.91 -1.60 -3.08
CA LYS A 35 -9.94 -2.91 -2.41
C LYS A 35 -9.30 -2.87 -1.03
N LEU A 36 -8.12 -2.24 -0.92
CA LEU A 36 -7.42 -2.09 0.36
C LEU A 36 -8.28 -1.31 1.36
N THR A 37 -8.91 -0.23 0.91
CA THR A 37 -9.81 0.60 1.73
C THR A 37 -11.02 -0.18 2.21
N GLN A 38 -11.65 -0.98 1.34
CA GLN A 38 -12.78 -1.85 1.71
C GLN A 38 -12.38 -2.89 2.77
N MET A 39 -11.18 -3.49 2.64
CA MET A 39 -10.65 -4.44 3.62
C MET A 39 -10.35 -3.78 4.97
N ILE A 40 -9.84 -2.55 4.97
CA ILE A 40 -9.61 -1.77 6.20
C ILE A 40 -10.96 -1.41 6.86
N GLN A 41 -11.92 -0.89 6.09
CA GLN A 41 -13.24 -0.46 6.59
C GLN A 41 -14.06 -1.63 7.14
N SER A 42 -13.88 -2.84 6.61
CA SER A 42 -14.51 -4.07 7.11
C SER A 42 -13.78 -4.71 8.30
N ASN A 43 -12.69 -4.09 8.80
CA ASN A 43 -11.79 -4.62 9.84
C ASN A 43 -11.14 -5.97 9.48
N ALA A 44 -11.13 -6.35 8.19
CA ALA A 44 -10.47 -7.57 7.72
C ALA A 44 -8.94 -7.49 7.84
N ILE A 45 -8.39 -6.28 7.71
CA ILE A 45 -6.98 -5.96 7.90
C ILE A 45 -6.83 -4.70 8.75
N ALA A 46 -5.66 -4.53 9.37
CA ALA A 46 -5.36 -3.36 10.18
C ALA A 46 -5.23 -2.09 9.32
N LYS A 47 -5.53 -0.93 9.91
CA LYS A 47 -5.46 0.39 9.24
C LYS A 47 -4.04 0.77 8.76
N GLU A 48 -3.01 0.16 9.35
CA GLU A 48 -1.60 0.37 8.95
C GLU A 48 -1.19 -0.49 7.74
N SER A 49 -2.13 -1.20 7.12
CA SER A 49 -1.91 -1.91 5.86
C SER A 49 -1.66 -0.93 4.73
N ALA A 50 -0.82 -1.31 3.76
CA ALA A 50 -0.37 -0.39 2.72
C ALA A 50 -0.21 -1.07 1.35
N LEU A 51 -0.34 -0.26 0.30
CA LEU A 51 0.08 -0.58 -1.07
C LEU A 51 1.49 -0.03 -1.27
N VAL A 52 2.40 -0.86 -1.77
CA VAL A 52 3.80 -0.53 -2.04
C VAL A 52 4.05 -0.77 -3.52
N LEU A 53 4.25 0.30 -4.29
CA LEU A 53 4.73 0.18 -5.67
C LEU A 53 6.24 0.06 -5.70
N VAL A 54 6.74 -0.87 -6.51
CA VAL A 54 8.17 -1.07 -6.78
C VAL A 54 8.39 -0.84 -8.27
N ASP A 55 9.15 0.19 -8.62
CA ASP A 55 9.63 0.36 -9.99
C ASP A 55 10.73 -0.66 -10.29
N ASP A 56 10.51 -1.49 -11.31
CA ASP A 56 11.43 -2.56 -11.74
C ASP A 56 12.26 -2.16 -12.97
N GLY A 57 12.61 -0.88 -13.06
CA GLY A 57 13.47 -0.33 -14.11
C GLY A 57 12.71 0.27 -15.30
N SER A 58 11.56 0.89 -15.06
CA SER A 58 10.76 1.53 -16.12
C SER A 58 11.57 2.55 -16.91
N SER A 59 11.35 2.58 -18.23
CA SER A 59 11.95 3.55 -19.16
C SER A 59 10.99 4.65 -19.59
N ASP A 60 9.74 4.58 -19.14
CA ASP A 60 8.66 5.53 -19.41
C ASP A 60 8.32 6.36 -18.16
N ARG A 61 7.16 7.03 -18.15
CA ARG A 61 6.77 7.90 -17.02
C ARG A 61 6.11 7.17 -15.86
N THR A 62 6.14 5.83 -15.80
CA THR A 62 5.53 5.03 -14.72
C THR A 62 5.92 5.54 -13.34
N TRP A 63 7.22 5.74 -13.08
CA TRP A 63 7.68 6.17 -11.76
C TRP A 63 7.32 7.62 -11.42
N GLU A 64 7.28 8.50 -12.43
CA GLU A 64 6.89 9.90 -12.25
C GLU A 64 5.41 10.02 -11.88
N ILE A 65 4.55 9.27 -12.58
CA ILE A 65 3.10 9.20 -12.32
C ILE A 65 2.85 8.63 -10.92
N ALA A 66 3.53 7.54 -10.54
CA ALA A 66 3.39 6.94 -9.21
C ALA A 66 3.73 7.94 -8.09
N LYS A 67 4.87 8.64 -8.20
CA LYS A 67 5.28 9.65 -7.21
C LYS A 67 4.26 10.78 -7.09
N ALA A 68 3.83 11.34 -8.22
CA ALA A 68 2.84 12.41 -8.22
C ALA A 68 1.53 11.98 -7.53
N HIS A 69 1.04 10.77 -7.83
CA HIS A 69 -0.16 10.21 -7.19
C HIS A 69 0.01 10.07 -5.67
N PHE A 70 1.14 9.52 -5.20
CA PHE A 70 1.37 9.36 -3.76
C PHE A 70 1.61 10.68 -3.03
N ASP A 71 2.28 11.66 -3.66
CA ASP A 71 2.47 13.00 -3.11
C ASP A 71 1.13 13.72 -2.94
N GLU A 72 0.28 13.73 -3.98
CA GLU A 72 -1.08 14.29 -3.91
C GLU A 72 -1.91 13.62 -2.80
N ARG A 73 -1.80 12.29 -2.70
CA ARG A 73 -2.47 11.52 -1.65
C ARG A 73 -1.98 11.90 -0.25
N TYR A 74 -0.68 12.03 -0.03
CA TYR A 74 -0.09 12.44 1.24
C TYR A 74 -0.54 13.84 1.66
N MET A 75 -0.62 14.78 0.71
CA MET A 75 -1.10 16.15 0.98
C MET A 75 -2.57 16.18 1.40
N ARG A 76 -3.39 15.21 0.95
CA ARG A 76 -4.82 15.14 1.28
C ARG A 76 -5.09 14.63 2.69
N ASP A 77 -4.31 13.65 3.17
CA ASP A 77 -4.50 13.06 4.51
C ASP A 77 -3.18 12.49 5.07
N PRO A 78 -2.41 13.25 5.85
CA PRO A 78 -1.13 12.77 6.39
C PRO A 78 -1.27 11.59 7.39
N ALA A 79 -2.42 11.45 8.05
CA ALA A 79 -2.63 10.46 9.09
C ALA A 79 -2.96 9.07 8.53
N LEU A 80 -3.55 9.01 7.33
CA LEU A 80 -3.78 7.76 6.58
C LEU A 80 -2.56 7.32 5.76
N ASN A 81 -1.60 8.22 5.55
CA ASN A 81 -0.50 8.08 4.58
C ASN A 81 0.89 8.21 5.20
N SER A 82 1.01 8.02 6.51
CA SER A 82 2.32 7.80 7.11
C SER A 82 2.94 6.56 6.45
N PRO A 83 4.16 6.61 5.90
CA PRO A 83 4.80 5.41 5.38
C PRO A 83 4.77 4.36 6.48
N PRO A 84 4.50 3.09 6.15
CA PRO A 84 4.59 2.07 7.17
C PRO A 84 5.95 2.19 7.85
N PRO A 85 6.03 2.05 9.19
CA PRO A 85 7.31 2.07 9.87
C PRO A 85 8.24 1.14 9.08
N PRO A 86 9.48 1.56 8.77
CA PRO A 86 10.34 0.83 7.86
C PRO A 86 10.33 -0.64 8.28
N LEU A 87 9.98 -1.52 7.35
CA LEU A 87 10.03 -2.96 7.59
C LEU A 87 11.48 -3.24 7.97
N ARG A 88 11.73 -3.49 9.26
CA ARG A 88 13.04 -3.89 9.75
C ARG A 88 13.27 -5.27 9.13
N ALA A 89 13.91 -5.31 7.98
CA ALA A 89 14.48 -6.52 7.43
C ALA A 89 15.50 -6.98 8.48
N THR A 90 15.07 -7.85 9.39
CA THR A 90 16.02 -8.56 10.23
C THR A 90 16.76 -9.47 9.28
N SER A 91 18.03 -9.14 9.00
CA SER A 91 18.96 -10.03 8.32
C SER A 91 18.98 -11.38 9.02
N HIS A 92 18.17 -12.29 8.52
CA HIS A 92 18.36 -13.72 8.67
C HIS A 92 18.36 -14.23 7.24
N ASN A 93 19.58 -14.58 6.82
CA ASN A 93 20.01 -15.11 5.53
C ASN A 93 18.92 -15.74 4.65
N PHE A 94 18.98 -15.36 3.38
CA PHE A 94 18.49 -16.15 2.25
C PHE A 94 19.04 -17.59 2.30
#